data_AF-A0A6A1Q798-F1
#
_entry.id   AF-A0A6A1Q798-F1
#
_cell.length_a   1.000
_cell.length_b   1.000
_cell.length_c   1.000
_cell.angle_alpha   90.00
_cell.angle_beta   90.00
_cell.angle_gamma   90.00
#
_symmetry.space_group_name_H-M   'P 1'
#
loop_
_entity.id
_entity.type
_entity.pdbx_description
1 polymer ?
#
loop_
_entity_poly.entity_id
_entity_poly.type
_entity_poly.pdbx_seq_one_letter_code
_entity_poly.pdbx_strand_id
1 'polypeptide(L)'
;MRTSGIERHDNPDPMGLCDLGHKPHRRKEVISEAKKANQKIAQDFFREEYMLNNAIDSCQKPYIALIHGITMGGIHEYETGLFPDVGGGYFLPRLQGKLGCFLALTGFRLKGRDVYAAGIATHFVDSGKLGMLEEDLLALKSPSKENIADVLETYHAKSKIDQDKSFILEEHMDKINSWFSANTMEQIIENLQQDGSSFALEQLKQ
;
A
#
# COMPACT_ATOMS: atom_id res chain seq x y z
N MET A 1 -9.81 5.80 5.65
CA MET A 1 -8.42 6.02 5.24
C MET A 1 -8.32 6.13 3.71
N ARG A 2 -8.32 7.35 3.18
CA ARG A 2 -7.93 7.64 1.78
C ARG A 2 -6.64 8.45 1.92
N THR A 3 -5.52 7.76 1.98
CA THR A 3 -4.19 8.38 2.03
C THR A 3 -3.86 8.92 0.65
N SER A 4 -3.60 10.22 0.55
CA SER A 4 -3.09 10.83 -0.68
C SER A 4 -1.64 10.44 -0.91
N GLY A 5 -1.48 9.22 -1.39
CA GLY A 5 -0.29 8.71 -2.02
C GLY A 5 -0.11 9.29 -3.41
N ILE A 6 1.12 9.50 -3.82
CA ILE A 6 1.56 9.96 -5.13
C ILE A 6 2.78 9.10 -5.49
N GLU A 7 2.77 8.44 -6.65
CA GLU A 7 3.85 7.54 -7.08
C GLU A 7 4.54 8.04 -8.36
N ARG A 8 5.87 7.88 -8.45
CA ARG A 8 6.68 8.18 -9.64
C ARG A 8 7.05 6.88 -10.37
N HIS A 9 7.12 6.90 -11.70
CA HIS A 9 7.85 5.89 -12.50
C HIS A 9 9.28 6.41 -12.81
N ASP A 10 10.25 5.48 -12.78
CA ASP A 10 11.69 5.61 -13.06
C ASP A 10 12.58 6.39 -12.08
N ASN A 11 13.31 5.63 -11.23
CA ASN A 11 14.67 5.97 -10.77
C ASN A 11 15.46 4.66 -10.50
N PRO A 12 16.75 4.54 -10.87
CA PRO A 12 17.57 3.35 -10.60
C PRO A 12 18.07 3.25 -9.14
N ASP A 13 17.83 4.27 -8.30
CA ASP A 13 18.25 4.30 -6.90
C ASP A 13 17.09 3.94 -5.94
N PRO A 14 17.25 2.96 -5.04
CA PRO A 14 16.18 2.37 -4.23
C PRO A 14 15.91 3.15 -2.93
N MET A 15 15.82 4.49 -2.98
CA MET A 15 15.32 5.23 -1.82
C MET A 15 13.79 5.24 -1.82
N GLY A 16 13.18 4.23 -1.22
CA GLY A 16 11.73 4.19 -0.99
C GLY A 16 11.30 4.98 0.25
N LEU A 17 10.14 5.65 0.18
CA LEU A 17 9.56 6.44 1.29
C LEU A 17 9.41 5.62 2.58
N CYS A 18 8.82 4.44 2.45
CA CYS A 18 8.71 3.42 3.48
C CYS A 18 9.16 2.11 2.86
N ASP A 19 10.33 2.12 2.24
CA ASP A 19 11.09 0.89 2.24
C ASP A 19 11.58 0.74 3.67
N LEU A 20 11.61 -0.48 4.19
CA LEU A 20 12.28 -0.73 5.45
C LEU A 20 13.77 -0.30 5.39
N GLY A 21 14.28 0.16 4.24
CA GLY A 21 15.62 0.60 3.88
C GLY A 21 16.35 1.69 4.70
N HIS A 22 15.85 2.16 5.85
CA HIS A 22 16.75 2.71 6.88
C HIS A 22 16.88 1.86 8.14
N LYS A 23 16.00 0.88 8.38
CA LYS A 23 16.16 -0.21 9.35
C LYS A 23 15.32 -1.46 9.00
N PRO A 24 15.66 -2.27 7.96
CA PRO A 24 15.06 -3.60 7.79
C PRO A 24 15.41 -4.51 8.98
N HIS A 25 16.37 -4.05 9.75
CA HIS A 25 16.86 -4.58 10.99
C HIS A 25 15.85 -4.40 12.13
N ARG A 26 15.14 -3.27 12.31
CA ARG A 26 14.46 -3.02 13.60
C ARG A 26 13.29 -3.96 13.91
N ARG A 27 12.35 -4.21 12.98
CA ARG A 27 11.24 -5.16 13.21
C ARG A 27 11.76 -6.59 13.37
N LYS A 28 12.67 -7.04 12.49
CA LYS A 28 13.28 -8.38 12.57
C LYS A 28 14.15 -8.56 13.82
N GLU A 29 14.87 -7.52 14.24
CA GLU A 29 15.66 -7.46 15.47
C GLU A 29 14.76 -7.47 16.69
N VAL A 30 13.72 -6.65 16.74
CA VAL A 30 12.73 -6.64 17.84
C VAL A 30 12.07 -8.02 17.97
N ILE A 31 11.71 -8.66 16.85
CA ILE A 31 11.15 -10.02 16.86
C ILE A 31 12.22 -11.05 17.31
N SER A 32 13.47 -10.92 16.85
CA SER A 32 14.59 -11.79 17.24
C SER A 32 14.96 -11.65 18.72
N GLU A 33 14.95 -10.42 19.25
CA GLU A 33 15.21 -10.09 20.65
C GLU A 33 14.07 -10.53 21.56
N ALA A 34 12.82 -10.40 21.10
CA ALA A 34 11.66 -10.94 21.80
C ALA A 34 11.71 -12.48 21.90
N LYS A 35 12.16 -13.17 20.85
CA LYS A 35 12.43 -14.63 20.88
C LYS A 35 13.54 -15.00 21.88
N LYS A 36 14.49 -14.10 22.14
CA LYS A 36 15.59 -14.27 23.10
C LYS A 36 15.25 -13.86 24.55
N ALA A 37 13.95 -13.78 24.89
CA ALA A 37 13.37 -13.60 26.24
C ALA A 37 12.97 -12.18 26.67
N ASN A 38 12.88 -11.20 25.76
CA ASN A 38 12.31 -9.88 26.11
C ASN A 38 11.05 -9.54 25.30
N GLN A 39 9.96 -10.27 25.58
CA GLN A 39 8.65 -10.06 24.94
C GLN A 39 8.11 -8.62 25.10
N LYS A 40 8.53 -7.92 26.16
CA LYS A 40 8.08 -6.57 26.46
C LYS A 40 8.53 -5.55 25.40
N ILE A 41 9.73 -5.70 24.85
CA ILE A 41 10.24 -4.81 23.78
C ILE A 41 9.36 -4.89 22.53
N ALA A 42 8.99 -6.10 22.11
CA ALA A 42 8.09 -6.27 20.97
C ALA A 42 6.68 -5.73 21.24
N GLN A 43 6.14 -5.97 22.43
CA GLN A 43 4.82 -5.45 22.80
C GLN A 43 4.79 -3.93 22.82
N ASP A 44 5.82 -3.29 23.39
CA ASP A 44 5.91 -1.83 23.46
C ASP A 44 6.10 -1.24 22.05
N PHE A 45 6.94 -1.86 21.20
CA PHE A 45 7.14 -1.46 19.81
C PHE A 45 5.82 -1.49 19.00
N PHE A 46 5.12 -2.63 18.96
CA PHE A 46 3.88 -2.74 18.19
C PHE A 46 2.76 -1.86 18.77
N ARG A 47 2.73 -1.67 20.10
CA ARG A 47 1.80 -0.75 20.73
C ARG A 47 2.01 0.68 20.24
N GLU A 48 3.25 1.17 20.27
CA GLU A 48 3.58 2.52 19.81
C GLU A 48 3.29 2.70 18.32
N GLU A 49 3.62 1.70 17.51
CA GLU A 49 3.35 1.71 16.06
C GLU A 49 1.84 1.78 15.77
N TYR A 50 1.02 0.96 16.44
CA TYR A 50 -0.43 0.98 16.23
C TYR A 50 -1.08 2.25 16.79
N MET A 51 -0.55 2.81 17.90
CA MET A 51 -0.98 4.11 18.39
C MET A 51 -0.69 5.22 17.39
N LEU A 52 0.48 5.19 16.74
CA LEU A 52 0.83 6.14 15.68
C LEU A 52 -0.11 6.02 14.48
N ASN A 53 -0.40 4.80 14.02
CA ASN A 53 -1.34 4.57 12.91
C ASN A 53 -2.74 5.14 13.22
N ASN A 54 -3.23 4.90 14.45
CA ASN A 54 -4.51 5.46 14.88
C ASN A 54 -4.47 6.99 14.99
N ALA A 55 -3.35 7.57 15.41
CA ALA A 55 -3.17 9.03 15.45
C ALA A 55 -3.14 9.65 14.04
N ILE A 56 -2.59 8.94 13.05
CA ILE A 56 -2.63 9.36 11.63
C ILE A 56 -4.07 9.30 11.11
N ASP A 57 -4.81 8.22 11.37
CA ASP A 57 -6.20 8.08 10.91
C ASP A 57 -7.14 9.13 11.55
N SER A 58 -6.92 9.46 12.82
CA SER A 58 -7.70 10.46 13.56
C SER A 58 -7.12 11.88 13.50
N CYS A 59 -6.18 12.15 12.58
CA CYS A 59 -5.52 13.45 12.50
C CYS A 59 -6.51 14.57 12.19
N GLN A 60 -6.51 15.60 13.03
CA GLN A 60 -7.41 16.76 12.89
C GLN A 60 -6.95 17.73 11.80
N LYS A 61 -5.68 17.66 11.40
CA LYS A 61 -5.10 18.45 10.31
C LYS A 61 -5.04 17.60 9.03
N PRO A 62 -5.09 18.22 7.84
CA PRO A 62 -4.83 17.49 6.61
C PRO A 62 -3.46 16.82 6.66
N TYR A 63 -3.42 15.51 6.41
CA TYR A 63 -2.21 14.70 6.36
C TYR A 63 -2.01 14.18 4.94
N ILE A 64 -0.84 14.44 4.35
CA ILE A 64 -0.49 14.07 2.98
C ILE A 64 0.75 13.17 3.06
N ALA A 65 0.68 11.98 2.45
CA ALA A 65 1.78 11.03 2.41
C ALA A 65 2.33 10.91 0.99
N LEU A 66 3.50 11.50 0.71
CA LEU A 66 4.12 11.42 -0.61
C LEU A 66 4.80 10.05 -0.82
N ILE A 67 4.04 8.99 -1.15
CA ILE A 67 4.50 7.59 -1.29
C ILE A 67 5.41 7.32 -2.51
N HIS A 68 6.44 8.15 -2.71
CA HIS A 68 7.41 7.95 -3.77
C HIS A 68 8.38 6.80 -3.44
N GLY A 69 8.50 5.87 -4.40
CA GLY A 69 9.44 4.76 -4.33
C GLY A 69 8.80 3.54 -3.66
N ILE A 70 9.63 2.65 -3.14
CA ILE A 70 9.14 1.43 -2.49
C ILE A 70 8.39 1.82 -1.21
N THR A 71 7.13 1.38 -1.11
CA THR A 71 6.30 1.50 0.08
C THR A 71 5.84 0.10 0.46
N MET A 72 6.42 -0.45 1.52
CA MET A 72 6.13 -1.80 2.02
C MET A 72 5.77 -1.74 3.50
N GLY A 73 4.63 -2.34 3.86
CA GLY A 73 4.14 -2.46 5.23
C GLY A 73 2.67 -2.90 5.21
N GLY A 74 2.28 -3.82 6.10
CA GLY A 74 0.91 -4.32 6.19
C GLY A 74 0.40 -5.16 5.00
N ILE A 75 1.11 -5.29 3.87
CA ILE A 75 0.71 -6.17 2.73
C ILE A 75 1.75 -7.27 2.48
N HIS A 76 3.05 -6.97 2.59
CA HIS A 76 4.15 -7.91 2.33
C HIS A 76 4.69 -8.57 3.61
N GLU A 77 3.78 -9.14 4.42
CA GLU A 77 4.16 -9.67 5.73
C GLU A 77 4.10 -11.21 5.83
N TYR A 78 3.37 -11.86 4.92
CA TYR A 78 3.29 -13.33 4.86
C TYR A 78 4.65 -13.98 4.57
N GLU A 79 5.47 -13.41 3.67
CA GLU A 79 6.84 -13.91 3.37
C GLU A 79 7.74 -13.91 4.61
N THR A 80 7.42 -13.08 5.60
CA THR A 80 8.16 -12.97 6.87
C THR A 80 7.52 -13.75 8.02
N GLY A 81 6.42 -14.47 7.77
CA GLY A 81 5.64 -15.18 8.79
C GLY A 81 4.81 -14.27 9.69
N LEU A 82 4.51 -13.07 9.22
CA LEU A 82 3.64 -12.09 9.86
C LEU A 82 2.31 -11.98 9.09
N PHE A 83 1.37 -11.20 9.61
CA PHE A 83 0.05 -10.98 9.01
C PHE A 83 -0.09 -9.51 8.63
N PRO A 84 -0.95 -9.12 7.67
CA PRO A 84 -1.23 -7.74 7.28
C PRO A 84 -1.50 -6.74 8.44
N ASP A 85 -0.43 -6.23 9.07
CA ASP A 85 -0.50 -5.36 10.24
C ASP A 85 -0.66 -3.88 9.86
N VAL A 86 -0.41 -2.95 10.80
CA VAL A 86 -0.48 -1.49 10.60
C VAL A 86 -1.80 -0.97 9.98
N GLY A 87 -2.90 -1.67 10.23
CA GLY A 87 -4.22 -1.32 9.69
C GLY A 87 -4.58 -2.03 8.38
N GLY A 88 -3.77 -2.97 7.90
CA GLY A 88 -4.07 -3.86 6.77
C GLY A 88 -5.46 -4.51 6.89
N GLY A 89 -5.77 -5.06 8.06
CA GLY A 89 -7.10 -5.59 8.38
C GLY A 89 -8.26 -4.58 8.30
N TYR A 90 -7.98 -3.27 8.32
CA TYR A 90 -8.99 -2.23 8.13
C TYR A 90 -9.13 -1.83 6.66
N PHE A 91 -8.04 -1.46 5.98
CA PHE A 91 -8.13 -0.88 4.64
C PHE A 91 -8.24 -1.91 3.52
N LEU A 92 -7.58 -3.08 3.63
CA LEU A 92 -7.59 -4.10 2.57
C LEU A 92 -9.01 -4.63 2.29
N PRO A 93 -9.83 -4.98 3.30
CA PRO A 93 -11.20 -5.41 3.05
C PRO A 93 -12.12 -4.32 2.47
N ARG A 94 -11.67 -3.06 2.46
CA ARG A 94 -12.41 -1.91 1.91
C ARG A 94 -11.98 -1.53 0.49
N LEU A 95 -10.97 -2.21 -0.06
CA LEU A 95 -10.65 -2.13 -1.49
C LEU A 95 -11.76 -2.81 -2.31
N GLN A 96 -11.77 -2.56 -3.61
CA GLN A 96 -12.80 -3.10 -4.49
C GLN A 96 -12.88 -4.62 -4.47
N GLY A 97 -14.09 -5.16 -4.26
CA GLY A 97 -14.35 -6.60 -4.26
C GLY A 97 -13.46 -7.37 -3.28
N LYS A 98 -12.66 -8.31 -3.81
CA LYS A 98 -11.69 -9.12 -3.05
C LYS A 98 -10.23 -8.74 -3.33
N LEU A 99 -9.99 -7.59 -3.96
CA LEU A 99 -8.64 -7.12 -4.28
C LEU A 99 -7.73 -7.09 -3.05
N GLY A 100 -8.20 -6.56 -1.92
CA GLY A 100 -7.36 -6.52 -0.73
C GLY A 100 -7.04 -7.89 -0.14
N CYS A 101 -7.93 -8.87 -0.28
CA CYS A 101 -7.65 -10.26 0.12
C CYS A 101 -6.59 -10.87 -0.78
N PHE A 102 -6.70 -10.66 -2.09
CA PHE A 102 -5.70 -11.05 -3.07
C PHE A 102 -4.33 -10.45 -2.77
N LEU A 103 -4.24 -9.12 -2.60
CA LEU A 103 -2.99 -8.43 -2.30
C LEU A 103 -2.36 -8.92 -0.98
N ALA A 104 -3.19 -9.13 0.05
CA ALA A 104 -2.76 -9.60 1.37
C ALA A 104 -2.13 -11.00 1.34
N LEU A 105 -2.73 -11.92 0.58
CA LEU A 105 -2.37 -13.34 0.60
C LEU A 105 -1.28 -13.69 -0.40
N THR A 106 -1.24 -13.00 -1.54
CA THR A 106 -0.30 -13.29 -2.64
C THR A 106 0.93 -12.39 -2.64
N GLY A 107 0.91 -11.28 -1.90
CA GLY A 107 1.98 -10.29 -1.98
C GLY A 107 2.11 -9.63 -3.34
N PHE A 108 1.05 -9.60 -4.15
CA PHE A 108 1.13 -9.04 -5.48
C PHE A 108 1.57 -7.56 -5.44
N ARG A 109 2.61 -7.23 -6.20
CA ARG A 109 3.23 -5.90 -6.21
C ARG A 109 2.54 -5.01 -7.23
N LEU A 110 1.90 -3.95 -6.74
CA LEU A 110 1.39 -2.87 -7.57
C LEU A 110 2.50 -1.82 -7.79
N LYS A 111 2.47 -1.16 -8.94
CA LYS A 111 3.45 -0.13 -9.32
C LYS A 111 2.77 1.07 -9.98
N GLY A 112 3.30 2.24 -9.75
CA GLY A 112 2.88 3.51 -10.32
C GLY A 112 1.37 3.73 -10.23
N ARG A 113 0.77 3.98 -11.39
CA ARG A 113 -0.65 4.29 -11.47
C ARG A 113 -1.57 3.12 -11.08
N ASP A 114 -1.05 1.89 -11.03
CA ASP A 114 -1.82 0.73 -10.56
C ASP A 114 -2.14 0.85 -9.04
N VAL A 115 -1.31 1.53 -8.25
CA VAL A 115 -1.58 1.80 -6.82
C VAL A 115 -2.74 2.78 -6.65
N TYR A 116 -2.84 3.77 -7.54
CA TYR A 116 -3.99 4.68 -7.62
C TYR A 116 -5.25 3.94 -8.09
N ALA A 117 -5.15 3.15 -9.16
CA ALA A 117 -6.28 2.39 -9.70
C ALA A 117 -6.82 1.35 -8.69
N ALA A 118 -5.95 0.75 -7.88
CA ALA A 118 -6.33 -0.14 -6.79
C ALA A 118 -7.05 0.58 -5.63
N GLY A 119 -7.02 1.92 -5.58
CA GLY A 119 -7.61 2.72 -4.50
C GLY A 119 -6.74 2.86 -3.25
N ILE A 120 -5.45 2.50 -3.33
CA ILE A 120 -4.48 2.63 -2.23
C ILE A 120 -3.94 4.06 -2.18
N ALA A 121 -3.57 4.62 -3.33
CA ALA A 121 -3.23 6.03 -3.49
C ALA A 121 -4.47 6.83 -3.91
N THR A 122 -4.67 8.02 -3.35
CA THR A 122 -5.79 8.88 -3.80
C THR A 122 -5.46 9.76 -4.99
N HIS A 123 -4.18 9.99 -5.27
CA HIS A 123 -3.73 10.76 -6.42
C HIS A 123 -2.53 10.03 -7.07
N PHE A 124 -2.12 10.51 -8.22
CA PHE A 124 -0.90 10.06 -8.89
C PHE A 124 -0.25 11.28 -9.50
N VAL A 125 1.02 11.54 -9.20
CA VAL A 125 1.74 12.68 -9.76
C VAL A 125 3.06 12.21 -10.35
N ASP A 126 3.30 12.61 -11.60
CA ASP A 126 4.52 12.26 -12.31
C ASP A 126 5.75 12.65 -11.51
N SER A 127 6.75 11.81 -11.70
CA SER A 127 8.11 11.98 -11.25
C SER A 127 8.57 13.44 -11.17
N GLY A 128 8.92 14.02 -12.31
CA GLY A 128 9.50 15.36 -12.38
C GLY A 128 8.68 16.50 -11.74
N LYS A 129 7.42 16.28 -11.37
CA LYS A 129 6.53 17.30 -10.79
C LYS A 129 6.44 17.26 -9.26
N LEU A 130 6.97 16.23 -8.61
CA LEU A 130 6.86 16.06 -7.15
C LEU A 130 7.48 17.23 -6.35
N GLY A 131 8.64 17.75 -6.78
CA GLY A 131 9.27 18.89 -6.12
C GLY A 131 8.43 20.17 -6.22
N MET A 132 7.83 20.43 -7.39
CA MET A 132 6.93 21.57 -7.57
C MET A 132 5.66 21.44 -6.73
N LEU A 133 5.11 20.22 -6.62
CA LEU A 133 3.97 19.96 -5.75
C LEU A 133 4.30 20.26 -4.28
N GLU A 134 5.47 19.82 -3.80
CA GLU A 134 5.90 20.08 -2.43
C GLU A 134 6.03 21.58 -2.16
N GLU A 135 6.68 22.31 -3.08
CA GLU A 135 6.80 23.77 -3.01
C GLU A 135 5.44 24.47 -2.97
N ASP A 136 4.51 24.06 -3.85
CA ASP A 136 3.16 24.65 -3.91
C ASP A 136 2.35 24.36 -2.63
N LEU A 137 2.46 23.14 -2.07
CA LEU A 137 1.79 22.78 -0.82
C LEU A 137 2.34 23.60 0.36
N LEU A 138 3.65 23.81 0.42
CA LEU A 138 4.32 24.60 1.47
C LEU A 138 4.05 26.10 1.35
N ALA A 139 3.80 26.60 0.14
CA ALA A 139 3.50 28.00 -0.11
C ALA A 139 2.08 28.43 0.34
N LEU A 140 1.18 27.46 0.59
CA LEU A 140 -0.19 27.74 1.02
C LEU A 140 -0.24 28.39 2.41
N LYS A 141 -0.93 29.53 2.53
CA LYS A 141 -1.13 30.24 3.80
C LYS A 141 -2.46 29.85 4.41
N SER A 142 -2.42 29.17 5.56
CA SER A 142 -3.60 28.70 6.29
C SER A 142 -4.61 27.93 5.41
N PRO A 143 -4.17 26.90 4.68
CA PRO A 143 -5.03 26.21 3.72
C PRO A 143 -6.19 25.46 4.39
N SER A 144 -7.33 25.50 3.71
CA SER A 144 -8.43 24.55 3.94
C SER A 144 -8.12 23.18 3.31
N LYS A 145 -8.94 22.17 3.62
CA LYS A 145 -8.83 20.83 2.99
C LYS A 145 -9.05 20.90 1.49
N GLU A 146 -9.96 21.77 1.07
CA GLU A 146 -10.35 22.02 -0.31
C GLU A 146 -9.19 22.61 -1.10
N ASN A 147 -8.48 23.60 -0.53
CA ASN A 147 -7.31 24.18 -1.21
C ASN A 147 -6.20 23.16 -1.44
N ILE A 148 -5.98 22.25 -0.50
CA ILE A 148 -5.01 21.17 -0.64
C ILE A 148 -5.47 20.18 -1.72
N ALA A 149 -6.74 19.80 -1.71
CA ALA A 149 -7.31 18.90 -2.70
C ALA A 149 -7.20 19.47 -4.12
N ASP A 150 -7.46 20.77 -4.31
CA ASP A 150 -7.36 21.44 -5.61
C ASP A 150 -5.92 21.39 -6.17
N VAL A 151 -4.91 21.58 -5.30
CA VAL A 151 -3.50 21.47 -5.69
C VAL A 151 -3.19 20.04 -6.11
N LEU A 152 -3.56 19.05 -5.28
CA LEU A 152 -3.32 17.64 -5.59
C LEU A 152 -4.00 17.21 -6.89
N GLU A 153 -5.25 17.60 -7.11
CA GLU A 153 -6.01 17.31 -8.33
C GLU A 153 -5.37 17.97 -9.56
N THR A 154 -4.89 19.21 -9.42
CA THR A 154 -4.19 19.91 -10.50
C THR A 154 -2.95 19.14 -10.96
N TYR A 155 -2.15 18.65 -10.01
CA TYR A 155 -0.97 17.86 -10.33
C TYR A 155 -1.33 16.46 -10.85
N HIS A 156 -2.41 15.87 -10.33
CA HIS A 156 -2.92 14.59 -10.79
C HIS A 156 -3.36 14.64 -12.25
N ALA A 157 -4.21 15.61 -12.61
CA ALA A 157 -4.70 15.81 -13.97
C ALA A 157 -3.56 16.15 -14.96
N LYS A 158 -2.50 16.81 -14.49
CA LYS A 158 -1.32 17.10 -15.32
C LYS A 158 -0.43 15.89 -15.54
N SER A 159 -0.63 14.78 -14.82
CA SER A 159 0.30 13.65 -14.82
C SER A 159 -0.02 12.64 -15.90
N LYS A 160 0.97 12.39 -16.77
CA LYS A 160 0.78 11.69 -18.04
C LYS A 160 1.29 10.25 -18.05
N ILE A 161 2.18 9.90 -17.12
CA ILE A 161 2.77 8.55 -17.07
C ILE A 161 1.64 7.55 -16.86
N ASP A 162 1.55 6.55 -17.75
CA ASP A 162 0.55 5.49 -17.73
C ASP A 162 -0.91 5.97 -17.67
N GLN A 163 -1.22 7.21 -18.08
CA GLN A 163 -2.57 7.78 -17.93
C GLN A 163 -3.65 6.97 -18.65
N ASP A 164 -3.33 6.43 -19.83
CA ASP A 164 -4.25 5.63 -20.65
C ASP A 164 -4.08 4.11 -20.42
N LYS A 165 -3.18 3.71 -19.52
CA LYS A 165 -2.94 2.31 -19.20
C LYS A 165 -4.06 1.81 -18.29
N SER A 166 -4.72 0.73 -18.70
CA SER A 166 -5.69 0.04 -17.85
C SER A 166 -5.02 -0.56 -16.62
N PHE A 167 -5.79 -0.68 -15.54
CA PHE A 167 -5.33 -1.31 -14.32
C PHE A 167 -4.83 -2.74 -14.59
N ILE A 168 -3.65 -3.09 -14.09
CA ILE A 168 -3.00 -4.37 -14.38
C ILE A 168 -3.82 -5.60 -13.98
N LEU A 169 -4.73 -5.47 -13.01
CA LEU A 169 -5.60 -6.57 -12.57
C LEU A 169 -7.03 -6.46 -13.11
N GLU A 170 -7.33 -5.48 -13.98
CA GLU A 170 -8.69 -5.21 -14.46
C GLU A 170 -9.33 -6.48 -15.07
N GLU A 171 -8.61 -7.16 -15.97
CA GLU A 171 -9.07 -8.39 -16.63
C GLU A 171 -9.17 -9.59 -15.69
N HIS A 172 -8.59 -9.50 -14.49
CA HIS A 172 -8.59 -10.55 -13.48
C HIS A 172 -9.53 -10.24 -12.33
N MET A 173 -10.15 -9.05 -12.26
CA MET A 173 -10.96 -8.64 -11.11
C MET A 173 -12.12 -9.58 -10.83
N ASP A 174 -12.86 -10.03 -11.86
CA ASP A 174 -13.97 -10.97 -11.68
C ASP A 174 -13.49 -12.32 -11.14
N LYS A 175 -12.34 -12.80 -11.64
CA LYS A 175 -11.72 -14.04 -11.19
C LYS A 175 -11.19 -13.91 -9.76
N ILE A 176 -10.51 -12.83 -9.43
CA ILE A 176 -10.04 -12.50 -8.08
C ILE A 176 -11.22 -12.48 -7.10
N ASN A 177 -12.32 -11.84 -7.49
CA ASN A 177 -13.54 -11.80 -6.68
C ASN A 177 -14.10 -13.21 -6.42
N SER A 178 -14.05 -14.09 -7.42
CA SER A 178 -14.49 -15.48 -7.30
C SER A 178 -13.53 -16.35 -6.47
N TRP A 179 -12.23 -16.30 -6.70
CA TRP A 179 -11.27 -17.17 -6.01
C TRP A 179 -11.18 -16.84 -4.52
N PHE A 180 -11.16 -15.54 -4.20
CA PHE A 180 -10.98 -15.02 -2.85
C PHE A 180 -12.32 -14.74 -2.12
N SER A 181 -13.45 -15.27 -2.61
CA SER A 181 -14.73 -15.21 -1.90
C SER A 181 -14.88 -16.25 -0.80
N ALA A 182 -14.07 -17.30 -0.82
CA ALA A 182 -14.10 -18.37 0.16
C ALA A 182 -13.63 -17.91 1.55
N ASN A 183 -14.02 -18.66 2.58
CA ASN A 183 -13.72 -18.33 3.98
C ASN A 183 -12.50 -19.07 4.53
N THR A 184 -11.91 -19.99 3.77
CA THR A 184 -10.73 -20.76 4.17
C THR A 184 -9.66 -20.75 3.08
N MET A 185 -8.41 -20.92 3.49
CA MET A 185 -7.28 -20.94 2.55
C MET A 185 -7.32 -22.13 1.60
N GLU A 186 -7.76 -23.29 2.10
CA GLU A 186 -7.88 -24.53 1.32
C GLU A 186 -8.83 -24.32 0.14
N GLN A 187 -9.99 -23.69 0.39
CA GLN A 187 -10.96 -23.39 -0.65
C GLN A 187 -10.44 -22.36 -1.66
N ILE A 188 -9.69 -21.34 -1.22
CA ILE A 188 -9.06 -20.38 -2.13
C ILE A 188 -8.06 -21.07 -3.06
N ILE A 189 -7.24 -21.96 -2.50
CA ILE A 189 -6.27 -22.76 -3.25
C ILE A 189 -6.99 -23.67 -4.26
N GLU A 190 -8.05 -24.37 -3.84
CA GLU A 190 -8.87 -25.20 -4.74
C GLU A 190 -9.47 -24.38 -5.88
N ASN A 191 -10.02 -23.19 -5.58
CA ASN A 191 -10.58 -22.29 -6.59
C ASN A 191 -9.56 -21.87 -7.65
N LEU A 192 -8.34 -21.51 -7.21
CA LEU A 192 -7.24 -21.15 -8.11
C LEU A 192 -6.78 -22.34 -8.96
N GLN A 193 -6.68 -23.54 -8.37
CA GLN A 193 -6.30 -24.77 -9.07
C GLN A 193 -7.34 -25.17 -10.12
N GLN A 194 -8.63 -25.00 -9.82
CA GLN A 194 -9.72 -25.32 -10.73
C GLN A 194 -9.80 -24.37 -11.94
N ASP A 195 -9.50 -23.07 -11.77
CA ASP A 195 -9.46 -22.14 -12.89
C ASP A 195 -8.32 -22.47 -13.87
N GLY A 196 -7.13 -22.82 -13.34
CA GLY A 196 -6.01 -23.33 -14.13
C GLY A 196 -5.42 -22.34 -15.15
N SER A 197 -5.84 -21.07 -15.18
CA SER A 197 -5.20 -20.06 -16.02
C SER A 197 -3.76 -19.81 -15.61
N SER A 198 -2.94 -19.31 -16.55
CA SER A 198 -1.54 -18.97 -16.28
C SER A 198 -1.41 -18.00 -15.08
N PHE A 199 -2.30 -17.01 -15.00
CA PHE A 199 -2.34 -16.07 -13.89
C PHE A 199 -2.66 -16.78 -12.57
N ALA A 200 -3.72 -17.59 -12.50
CA ALA A 200 -4.09 -18.32 -11.28
C ALA A 200 -2.97 -19.24 -10.77
N LEU A 201 -2.33 -19.97 -11.68
CA LEU A 201 -1.23 -20.88 -11.36
C LEU A 201 0.05 -20.15 -10.95
N GLU A 202 0.25 -18.90 -11.38
CA GLU A 202 1.35 -18.06 -10.91
C GLU A 202 1.11 -17.60 -9.46
N GLN A 203 -0.12 -17.23 -9.12
CA GLN A 203 -0.46 -16.81 -7.75
C GLN A 203 -0.33 -17.94 -6.74
N LEU A 204 -0.51 -19.20 -7.16
CA LEU A 204 -0.30 -20.39 -6.32
C LEU A 204 1.17 -20.68 -5.98
N LYS A 205 2.13 -20.07 -6.70
CA LYS A 205 3.57 -20.31 -6.50
C LYS A 205 4.22 -19.31 -5.54
N GLN A 206 3.51 -18.24 -5.20
CA GLN A 206 3.95 -17.23 -4.22
C GLN A 206 3.86 -17.80 -2.80
#